data_AF-A0A535M4M6-F1
#
_entry.id   AF-A0A535M4M6-F1
#
_cell.length_a   1.000
_cell.length_b   1.000
_cell.length_c   1.000
_cell.angle_alpha   90.00
_cell.angle_beta   90.00
_cell.angle_gamma   90.00
#
_symmetry.space_group_name_H-M   'P 1'
#
loop_
_entity.id
_entity.type
_entity.pdbx_description
1 polymer ?
#
loop_
_entity_poly.entity_id
_entity_poly.type
_entity_poly.pdbx_seq_one_letter_code
_entity_poly.pdbx_strand_id
1 'polypeptide(L)'
;MRAERGVVLVEVLVAVLILGIAGLALMELCGGGLRATIAAEAREHEQADAERLLSAYTLLKRTELDQRLGDRRVGPYVVNVQRPERELYRIAVADLVTVVQRDEPSNAP
;
A
#
# COMPACT_ATOMS: atom_id res chain seq x y z
N MET A 1 17.38 52.01 33.03
CA MET A 1 18.54 51.11 32.91
C MET A 1 18.39 49.72 33.54
N ARG A 2 18.14 49.53 34.87
CA ARG A 2 17.95 48.16 35.43
C ARG A 2 16.65 47.48 34.98
N ALA A 3 15.54 48.23 34.89
CA ALA A 3 14.25 47.70 34.43
C ALA A 3 14.26 47.28 32.95
N GLU A 4 14.86 48.09 32.06
CA GLU A 4 15.01 47.77 30.63
C GLU A 4 15.83 46.50 30.40
N ARG A 5 16.92 46.30 31.17
CA ARG A 5 17.71 45.06 31.10
C ARG A 5 16.92 43.81 31.52
N GLY A 6 16.02 43.95 32.51
CA GLY A 6 15.16 42.85 32.95
C GLY A 6 14.16 42.45 31.87
N VAL A 7 13.57 43.42 31.18
CA VAL A 7 12.62 43.18 30.07
C VAL A 7 13.30 42.44 28.92
N VAL A 8 14.51 42.87 28.53
CA VAL A 8 15.28 42.21 27.45
C VAL A 8 15.61 40.76 27.78
N LEU A 9 15.99 40.45 29.04
CA LEU A 9 16.29 39.07 29.43
C LEU A 9 15.05 38.18 29.36
N VAL A 10 13.90 38.67 29.83
CA VAL A 10 12.63 37.94 29.76
C VAL A 10 12.23 37.71 28.30
N GLU A 11 12.38 38.71 27.45
CA GLU A 11 12.08 38.60 26.02
C GLU A 11 12.93 37.51 25.35
N VAL A 12 14.24 37.48 25.62
CA VAL A 12 15.12 36.43 25.10
C VAL A 12 14.74 35.06 25.63
N LEU A 13 14.39 34.93 26.91
CA LEU A 13 13.96 33.66 27.49
C LEU A 13 12.66 33.16 26.85
N VAL A 14 11.70 34.06 26.62
CA VAL A 14 10.45 33.74 25.93
C VAL A 14 10.73 33.33 24.48
N ALA A 15 11.59 34.05 23.76
CA ALA A 15 11.96 33.70 22.39
C ALA A 15 12.62 32.32 22.32
N VAL A 16 13.55 32.02 23.23
CA VAL A 16 14.21 30.70 23.30
C VAL A 16 13.21 29.59 23.65
N LEU A 17 12.26 29.85 24.55
CA LEU A 17 11.20 28.90 24.88
C LEU A 17 10.33 28.58 23.66
N ILE A 18 9.90 29.62 22.93
CA ILE A 18 9.10 29.46 21.70
C ILE A 18 9.89 28.66 20.67
N LEU A 19 11.17 29.00 20.45
CA LEU A 19 12.04 28.28 19.53
C LEU A 19 12.22 26.81 19.94
N GLY A 20 12.36 26.54 21.24
CA GLY A 20 12.47 25.18 21.76
C GLY A 20 11.21 24.36 21.47
N ILE A 21 10.03 24.91 21.77
CA ILE A 21 8.74 24.23 21.52
C ILE A 21 8.54 24.01 20.00
N ALA A 22 8.80 25.04 19.18
CA ALA A 22 8.67 24.94 17.74
C ALA A 22 9.65 23.91 17.14
N GLY A 23 10.88 23.88 17.63
CA GLY A 23 11.90 22.91 17.22
C GLY A 23 11.50 21.48 17.54
N LEU A 24 10.96 21.22 18.74
CA LEU A 24 10.46 19.90 19.14
C LEU A 24 9.28 19.46 18.26
N ALA A 25 8.30 20.34 18.04
CA ALA A 25 7.16 20.04 17.18
C ALA A 25 7.59 19.71 15.74
N LEU A 26 8.57 20.44 15.21
CA LEU A 26 9.11 20.18 13.88
C LEU A 26 9.84 18.84 13.80
N MET A 27 10.63 18.49 14.82
CA MET A 27 11.30 17.19 14.89
C MET A 27 10.30 16.03 14.92
N GLU A 28 9.22 16.15 15.70
CA GLU A 28 8.16 15.15 15.73
C GLU A 28 7.46 15.00 14.39
N LEU A 29 7.16 16.12 13.72
CA LEU A 29 6.54 16.11 12.40
C LEU A 29 7.44 15.44 11.35
N CYS A 30 8.72 15.79 11.31
CA CYS A 30 9.69 15.18 10.39
C CYS A 30 9.87 13.69 10.69
N GLY A 31 9.99 13.30 11.96
CA GLY A 31 10.11 11.90 12.36
C GLY A 31 8.84 11.08 12.09
N GLY A 32 7.66 11.69 12.25
CA GLY A 32 6.37 11.10 11.86
C GLY A 32 6.28 10.92 10.35
N GLY A 33 6.61 11.95 9.57
CA GLY A 33 6.63 11.94 8.11
C GLY A 33 7.54 10.85 7.55
N LEU A 34 8.79 10.78 8.02
CA LEU A 34 9.74 9.77 7.54
C LEU A 34 9.26 8.34 7.81
N ARG A 35 8.71 8.07 9.01
CA ARG A 35 8.15 6.75 9.34
C ARG A 35 6.94 6.41 8.46
N ALA A 36 6.08 7.38 8.17
CA ALA A 36 4.95 7.20 7.28
C ALA A 36 5.41 6.88 5.86
N THR A 37 6.42 7.58 5.33
CA THR A 37 6.99 7.33 4.00
C THR A 37 7.58 5.93 3.90
N ILE A 38 8.43 5.53 4.86
CA ILE A 38 9.03 4.19 4.87
C ILE A 38 7.94 3.10 4.92
N ALA A 39 6.92 3.30 5.74
CA ALA A 39 5.79 2.36 5.83
C ALA A 39 4.90 2.37 4.57
N ALA A 40 4.88 3.47 3.81
CA ALA A 40 4.17 3.56 2.54
C ALA A 40 4.95 2.85 1.44
N GLU A 41 6.26 3.11 1.31
CA GLU A 41 7.12 2.44 0.32
C GLU A 41 7.10 0.92 0.47
N ALA A 42 7.17 0.41 1.70
CA ALA A 42 7.07 -1.03 1.97
C ALA A 42 5.74 -1.62 1.46
N ARG A 43 4.62 -0.91 1.69
CA ARG A 43 3.28 -1.32 1.24
C ARG A 43 3.13 -1.21 -0.28
N GLU A 44 3.70 -0.18 -0.90
CA GLU A 44 3.70 -0.01 -2.35
C GLU A 44 4.47 -1.15 -3.03
N HIS A 45 5.60 -1.57 -2.47
CA HIS A 45 6.34 -2.72 -2.99
C HIS A 45 5.54 -4.02 -2.92
N GLU A 46 4.92 -4.31 -1.77
CA GLU A 46 4.04 -5.49 -1.61
C GLU A 46 2.87 -5.45 -2.59
N GLN A 47 2.24 -4.29 -2.75
CA GLN A 47 1.10 -4.13 -3.65
C GLN A 47 1.50 -4.24 -5.13
N ALA A 48 2.64 -3.68 -5.53
CA ALA A 48 3.16 -3.79 -6.89
C ALA A 48 3.49 -5.25 -7.25
N ASP A 49 4.03 -6.03 -6.31
CA ASP A 49 4.31 -7.45 -6.54
C ASP A 49 3.01 -8.27 -6.65
N ALA A 50 2.02 -7.98 -5.80
CA ALA A 50 0.69 -8.60 -5.90
C ALA A 50 0.00 -8.24 -7.23
N GLU A 51 0.10 -7.00 -7.69
CA GLU A 51 -0.49 -6.52 -8.95
C GLU A 51 0.18 -7.18 -10.17
N ARG A 52 1.50 -7.33 -10.15
CA ARG A 52 2.23 -8.09 -11.19
C ARG A 52 1.79 -9.54 -11.24
N LEU A 53 1.61 -10.18 -10.08
CA LEU A 53 1.11 -11.55 -10.02
C LEU A 53 -0.32 -11.65 -10.55
N LEU A 54 -1.19 -10.73 -10.14
CA LEU A 54 -2.57 -10.66 -10.61
C LEU A 54 -2.61 -10.49 -12.14
N SER A 55 -1.79 -9.59 -12.68
CA SER A 55 -1.65 -9.34 -14.11
C SER A 55 -1.14 -10.57 -14.88
N ALA A 56 -0.23 -11.35 -14.30
CA ALA A 56 0.19 -12.61 -14.90
C ALA A 56 -0.98 -13.62 -14.96
N TYR A 57 -1.83 -13.66 -13.93
CA TYR A 57 -3.02 -14.52 -13.90
C TYR A 57 -4.12 -14.08 -14.86
N THR A 58 -4.29 -12.77 -15.10
CA THR A 58 -5.26 -12.27 -16.09
C THR A 58 -4.85 -12.57 -17.53
N LEU A 59 -3.61 -12.97 -17.79
CA LEU A 59 -3.13 -13.39 -19.10
C LEU A 59 -3.28 -14.90 -19.34
N LEU A 60 -3.64 -15.68 -18.31
CA LEU A 60 -3.82 -17.13 -18.43
C LEU A 60 -5.02 -17.48 -19.31
N LYS A 61 -4.89 -18.62 -19.99
CA LYS A 61 -5.96 -19.25 -20.77
C LYS A 61 -6.98 -19.92 -19.84
N ARG A 62 -8.18 -20.15 -20.36
CA ARG A 62 -9.28 -20.83 -19.62
C ARG A 62 -8.86 -22.16 -19.01
N THR A 63 -8.15 -23.00 -19.77
CA THR A 63 -7.66 -24.31 -19.32
C THR A 63 -6.67 -24.21 -18.16
N GLU A 64 -5.83 -23.17 -18.17
CA GLU A 64 -4.83 -22.93 -17.12
C GLU A 64 -5.48 -22.38 -15.85
N LEU A 65 -6.54 -21.58 -15.98
CA LEU A 65 -7.35 -21.11 -14.86
C LEU A 65 -8.16 -22.24 -14.24
N ASP A 66 -8.75 -23.12 -15.05
CA ASP A 66 -9.49 -24.30 -14.57
C ASP A 66 -8.59 -25.24 -13.75
N GLN A 67 -7.33 -25.43 -14.17
CA GLN A 67 -6.35 -26.21 -13.41
C GLN A 67 -5.92 -25.56 -12.08
N ARG A 68 -6.24 -24.28 -11.89
CA ARG A 68 -5.82 -23.48 -10.74
C ARG A 68 -6.98 -23.04 -9.86
N LEU A 69 -8.17 -23.62 -10.05
CA LEU A 69 -9.33 -23.38 -9.19
C LEU A 69 -9.02 -23.74 -7.73
N GLY A 70 -9.51 -22.90 -6.81
CA GLY A 70 -9.24 -22.96 -5.38
C GLY A 70 -8.04 -22.12 -4.96
N ASP A 71 -7.50 -22.44 -3.79
CA ASP A 71 -6.36 -21.74 -3.20
C ASP A 71 -5.03 -22.32 -3.67
N ARG A 72 -4.11 -21.44 -4.06
CA ARG A 72 -2.76 -21.83 -4.46
C ARG A 72 -1.72 -20.86 -3.94
N ARG A 73 -0.68 -21.40 -3.30
CA ARG A 73 0.45 -20.60 -2.84
C ARG A 73 1.41 -20.32 -3.99
N VAL A 74 1.75 -19.05 -4.19
CA VAL A 74 2.75 -18.60 -5.17
C VAL A 74 3.69 -17.62 -4.48
N GLY A 75 4.90 -18.08 -4.14
CA GLY A 75 5.82 -17.32 -3.32
C GLY A 75 5.18 -16.98 -1.96
N PRO A 76 5.17 -15.71 -1.52
CA PRO A 76 4.56 -15.31 -0.26
C PRO A 76 3.02 -15.20 -0.34
N TYR A 77 2.43 -15.17 -1.54
CA TYR A 77 1.01 -14.91 -1.73
C TYR A 77 0.18 -16.19 -1.82
N VAL A 78 -1.06 -16.10 -1.37
CA VAL A 78 -2.11 -17.09 -1.67
C VAL A 78 -2.99 -16.50 -2.75
N VAL A 79 -3.09 -17.19 -3.87
CA VAL A 79 -3.97 -16.86 -5.00
C VAL A 79 -5.20 -17.74 -4.92
N ASN A 80 -6.37 -17.13 -4.87
CA ASN A 80 -7.64 -17.84 -4.91
C ASN A 80 -8.29 -17.63 -6.27
N VAL A 81 -8.55 -18.71 -7.00
CA VAL A 81 -9.27 -18.68 -8.28
C VAL A 81 -10.62 -19.35 -8.09
N GLN A 82 -11.69 -18.60 -8.35
CA GLN A 82 -13.06 -19.09 -8.34
C GLN A 82 -13.65 -18.98 -9.73
N ARG A 83 -14.64 -19.82 -10.00
CA ARG A 83 -15.47 -19.76 -11.19
C ARG A 83 -16.93 -19.56 -10.79
N PRO A 84 -17.35 -18.31 -10.53
CA PRO A 84 -18.74 -18.04 -10.15
C PRO A 84 -19.73 -18.42 -11.26
N GLU A 85 -19.35 -18.20 -12.53
CA GLU A 85 -20.15 -18.54 -13.71
C GLU A 85 -19.28 -19.23 -14.76
N ARG A 86 -19.90 -19.89 -15.75
CA ARG A 86 -19.17 -20.71 -16.75
C ARG A 86 -18.06 -19.94 -17.47
N GLU A 87 -18.27 -18.69 -17.82
CA GLU A 87 -17.27 -17.89 -18.55
C GLU A 87 -16.54 -16.90 -17.64
N LEU A 88 -16.90 -16.84 -16.35
CA LEU A 88 -16.42 -15.83 -15.43
C LEU A 88 -15.47 -16.45 -14.41
N TYR A 89 -14.25 -15.90 -14.34
CA TYR A 89 -13.29 -16.25 -13.31
C TYR A 89 -13.07 -15.07 -12.39
N ARG A 90 -13.10 -15.33 -11.08
CA ARG A 90 -12.71 -14.37 -10.06
C ARG A 90 -11.35 -14.79 -9.52
N ILE A 91 -10.39 -13.87 -9.55
CA ILE A 91 -9.02 -14.11 -9.11
C ILE A 91 -8.74 -13.12 -7.98
N ALA A 92 -8.36 -13.65 -6.81
CA ALA A 92 -7.98 -12.85 -5.66
C ALA A 92 -6.51 -13.13 -5.29
N VAL A 93 -5.74 -12.07 -5.08
CA VAL A 93 -4.32 -12.09 -4.69
C VAL A 93 -4.12 -11.04 -3.60
N ALA A 94 -3.78 -11.47 -2.38
CA ALA A 94 -3.76 -10.57 -1.22
C ALA A 94 -5.08 -9.78 -1.11
N ASP A 95 -5.03 -8.45 -1.07
CA ASP A 95 -6.21 -7.57 -1.04
C ASP A 95 -6.74 -7.19 -2.43
N LEU A 96 -6.11 -7.67 -3.50
CA LEU A 96 -6.51 -7.39 -4.87
C LEU A 96 -7.47 -8.46 -5.40
N VAL A 97 -8.53 -8.02 -6.09
CA VAL A 97 -9.51 -8.89 -6.73
C VAL A 97 -9.77 -8.41 -8.14
N THR A 98 -9.73 -9.31 -9.10
CA THR A 98 -10.15 -9.04 -10.48
C THR A 98 -11.08 -10.11 -11.01
N VAL A 99 -11.82 -9.75 -12.05
CA VAL A 99 -12.74 -10.65 -12.74
C VAL A 99 -12.35 -10.71 -14.21
N VAL A 100 -12.24 -11.92 -14.73
CA VAL A 100 -11.80 -12.18 -16.09
C VAL A 100 -12.85 -13.02 -16.79
N GLN A 101 -13.37 -12.51 -17.90
CA GLN A 101 -14.25 -13.28 -18.78
C GLN A 101 -13.41 -14.09 -19.80
N ARG A 102 -13.83 -15.34 -20.01
CA ARG A 102 -13.24 -16.28 -20.96
C ARG A 102 -14.35 -17.04 -21.67
N ASP A 103 -14.55 -16.68 -22.93
CA ASP A 103 -15.53 -17.32 -23.81
C ASP A 103 -15.33 -18.84 -23.85
N GLU A 104 -16.45 -19.55 -23.97
CA GLU A 104 -16.44 -20.98 -24.26
C GLU A 104 -15.80 -21.24 -25.62
N PRO A 105 -14.90 -22.23 -25.77
CA PRO A 105 -14.45 -22.62 -27.10
C PRO A 105 -15.69 -22.97 -27.92
N SER A 106 -16.02 -22.09 -28.87
CA SER A 106 -17.08 -22.33 -29.84
C SER A 106 -16.72 -23.62 -30.56
N ASN A 107 -17.42 -24.70 -30.21
CA ASN A 107 -17.29 -25.97 -30.87
C ASN A 107 -17.96 -25.80 -32.22
N ALA A 108 -17.24 -25.19 -33.16
CA ALA A 108 -17.67 -25.06 -34.54
C ALA A 108 -17.71 -26.49 -35.14
N PRO A 109 -18.85 -26.89 -35.73
CA PRO A 109 -19.05 -28.23 -36.27
C PRO A 109 -18.16 -28.54 -37.49
#